data_AF-U2D2B3-F1
#
_entry.id   AF-U2D2B3-F1
#
_cell.length_a   1.000
_cell.length_b   1.000
_cell.length_c   1.000
_cell.angle_alpha   90.00
_cell.angle_beta   90.00
_cell.angle_gamma   90.00
#
_symmetry.space_group_name_H-M   'P 1'
#
loop_
_entity.id
_entity.type
_entity.pdbx_description
1 polymer ?
#
loop_
_entity_poly.entity_id
_entity_poly.type
_entity_poly.pdbx_seq_one_letter_code
_entity_poly.pdbx_strand_id
1 'polypeptide(L)' 'MNMYDIMETAHLIALSQRGDRKAEEELIKRYERLINKLSIRDGAFFEDCKQNLMIEFVRCIRRFDMERYINREK' A
#
# COMPACT_ATOMS: atom_id res chain seq x y z
N MET A 1 6.83 -11.28 7.56
CA MET A 1 7.55 -10.35 6.67
C MET A 1 8.97 -10.31 7.19
N ASN A 2 9.95 -10.72 6.38
CA ASN A 2 11.35 -10.70 6.78
C ASN A 2 11.94 -9.29 6.54
N MET A 3 13.18 -9.06 6.96
CA MET A 3 13.81 -7.73 6.84
C MET A 3 13.95 -7.23 5.39
N TYR A 4 14.16 -8.12 4.43
CA TYR A 4 14.25 -7.77 3.01
C TYR A 4 12.90 -7.25 2.48
N ASP A 5 11.80 -7.88 2.86
CA ASP A 5 10.46 -7.48 2.43
C ASP A 5 10.12 -6.05 2.93
N ILE A 6 10.58 -5.68 4.13
CA ILE A 6 10.38 -4.35 4.71
C ILE A 6 11.17 -3.30 3.93
N MET A 7 12.46 -3.57 3.65
CA MET A 7 13.31 -2.67 2.89
C MET A 7 12.80 -2.46 1.46
N GLU A 8 12.36 -3.53 0.81
CA GLU A 8 11.79 -3.47 -0.54
C GLU A 8 10.49 -2.66 -0.56
N THR A 9 9.60 -2.87 0.42
CA THR A 9 8.35 -2.11 0.51
C THR A 9 8.62 -0.62 0.75
N ALA A 10 9.56 -0.28 1.63
CA ALA A 10 10.03 1.08 1.86
C ALA A 10 10.58 1.73 0.58
N HIS A 11 11.36 0.98 -0.21
CA HIS A 11 11.88 1.44 -1.49
C HIS A 11 10.77 1.74 -2.51
N LEU A 12 9.78 0.85 -2.63
CA LEU A 12 8.63 1.05 -3.51
C LEU A 12 7.80 2.26 -3.10
N ILE A 13 7.60 2.50 -1.80
CA ILE A 13 6.90 3.69 -1.29
C ILE A 13 7.65 4.96 -1.72
N ALA A 14 8.97 5.00 -1.52
CA ALA A 14 9.79 6.15 -1.89
C ALA A 14 9.75 6.45 -3.41
N LEU A 15 9.77 5.41 -4.26
CA LEU A 15 9.63 5.56 -5.71
C LEU A 15 8.23 6.04 -6.11
N SER A 16 7.18 5.45 -5.53
CA SER A 16 5.79 5.84 -5.78
C SER A 16 5.54 7.31 -5.42
N GLN A 17 6.07 7.78 -4.28
CA GLN A 17 5.97 9.19 -3.86
C GLN A 17 6.67 10.17 -4.82
N ARG A 18 7.65 9.72 -5.60
CA ARG A 18 8.32 10.50 -6.65
C ARG A 18 7.59 10.46 -8.00
N GLY A 19 6.45 9.78 -8.07
CA GLY A 19 5.62 9.67 -9.28
C GLY A 19 5.87 8.42 -10.12
N ASP A 20 6.64 7.44 -9.62
CA ASP A 20 6.80 6.16 -10.31
C ASP A 20 5.51 5.33 -10.24
N ARG A 21 4.80 5.28 -11.38
CA ARG A 21 3.55 4.53 -11.52
C ARG A 21 3.74 3.02 -11.41
N LYS A 22 4.88 2.48 -11.84
CA LYS A 22 5.15 1.03 -11.74
C LYS A 22 5.35 0.63 -10.29
N ALA A 23 6.00 1.48 -9.50
CA ALA A 23 6.12 1.26 -8.06
C ALA A 23 4.77 1.33 -7.34
N GLU A 24 3.88 2.27 -7.71
CA GLU A 24 2.50 2.34 -7.18
C GLU A 24 1.69 1.08 -7.55
N GLU A 25 1.77 0.62 -8.80
CA GLU A 25 1.13 -0.62 -9.26
C GLU A 25 1.64 -1.87 -8.52
N GLU A 26 2.94 -1.96 -8.26
CA GLU A 26 3.53 -3.09 -7.54
C GLU A 26 3.07 -3.12 -6.07
N LEU A 27 2.99 -1.95 -5.42
CA LEU A 27 2.41 -1.84 -4.07
C LEU A 27 0.95 -2.29 -4.08
N ILE A 28 0.15 -1.84 -5.05
CA ILE A 28 -1.26 -2.26 -5.18
C ILE A 28 -1.37 -3.78 -5.33
N LYS A 29 -0.60 -4.38 -6.24
CA LYS A 29 -0.59 -5.84 -6.47
C LYS A 29 -0.22 -6.60 -5.20
N ARG A 30 0.80 -6.14 -4.47
CA ARG A 30 1.26 -6.75 -3.22
C ARG A 30 0.16 -6.80 -2.16
N TYR A 31 -0.64 -5.75 -2.06
CA TYR A 31 -1.74 -5.64 -1.08
C TYR A 31 -3.11 -6.03 -1.64
N GLU A 32 -3.21 -6.45 -2.89
CA GLU A 32 -4.49 -6.77 -3.55
C GLU A 32 -5.31 -7.80 -2.78
N ARG A 33 -4.67 -8.86 -2.27
CA ARG A 33 -5.35 -9.89 -1.46
C ARG A 33 -5.99 -9.30 -0.21
N LEU A 34 -5.30 -8.38 0.48
CA LEU A 34 -5.83 -7.72 1.68
C LEU A 34 -6.99 -6.79 1.31
N ILE A 35 -6.83 -6.00 0.25
CA ILE A 35 -7.87 -5.11 -0.27
C ILE A 35 -9.12 -5.91 -0.63
N ASN A 36 -8.99 -7.01 -1.38
CA ASN A 36 -10.10 -7.90 -1.73
C ASN A 36 -10.77 -8.48 -0.48
N LYS A 37 -9.99 -8.94 0.50
CA LYS A 37 -10.51 -9.48 1.77
C LYS A 37 -11.33 -8.43 2.54
N LEU A 38 -10.86 -7.19 2.61
CA LEU A 38 -11.54 -6.09 3.29
C LEU A 38 -12.74 -5.53 2.52
N SER A 39 -12.85 -5.86 1.23
CA SER A 39 -13.98 -5.48 0.38
C SER A 39 -15.19 -6.42 0.52
N ILE A 40 -15.06 -7.49 1.31
CA ILE A 40 -16.16 -8.42 1.60
C ILE A 40 -16.88 -7.97 2.88
N ARG A 41 -18.20 -7.84 2.81
CA ARG A 41 -19.07 -7.66 3.98
C ARG A 41 -20.20 -8.68 3.93
N ASP A 42 -20.55 -9.26 5.06
CA ASP A 42 -21.65 -10.24 5.16
C ASP A 42 -21.58 -11.37 4.09
N GLY A 43 -20.37 -11.80 3.74
CA GLY A 43 -20.11 -12.83 2.72
C GLY A 43 -20.22 -12.38 1.26
N ALA A 44 -20.61 -11.13 0.99
CA ALA A 44 -20.71 -10.56 -0.35
C ALA A 44 -19.53 -9.62 -0.64
N PHE A 45 -19.05 -9.64 -1.89
CA PHE A 45 -18.03 -8.72 -2.36
C PHE A 45 -18.65 -7.40 -2.82
N PHE A 46 -18.14 -6.28 -2.31
CA PHE A 46 -18.62 -4.93 -2.64
C PHE A 46 -17.59 -4.19 -3.49
N GLU A 47 -17.90 -3.98 -4.77
CA GLU A 47 -17.02 -3.30 -5.73
C GLU A 47 -16.68 -1.86 -5.31
N ASP A 48 -17.67 -1.09 -4.87
CA ASP A 48 -17.47 0.29 -4.38
C ASP A 48 -16.59 0.32 -3.12
N CYS A 49 -16.68 -0.71 -2.28
CA CYS A 49 -15.82 -0.84 -1.12
C CYS A 49 -14.37 -1.07 -1.56
N LYS A 50 -14.14 -1.94 -2.55
CA LYS A 50 -12.81 -2.13 -3.15
C LYS A 50 -12.26 -0.83 -3.73
N GLN A 51 -13.06 -0.11 -4.52
CA GLN A 51 -12.62 1.14 -5.12
C GLN A 51 -12.22 2.17 -4.06
N ASN A 52 -13.01 2.34 -3.00
CA ASN A 52 -12.68 3.24 -1.90
C ASN A 52 -11.41 2.81 -1.17
N LEU A 53 -11.24 1.51 -0.88
CA LEU A 53 -10.02 0.98 -0.25
C LEU A 53 -8.78 1.23 -1.12
N MET A 54 -8.89 1.08 -2.44
CA MET A 54 -7.80 1.37 -3.38
C MET A 54 -7.42 2.85 -3.39
N ILE A 55 -8.41 3.75 -3.43
CA ILE A 55 -8.18 5.20 -3.40
C ILE A 55 -7.49 5.60 -2.08
N GLU A 56 -7.98 5.11 -0.95
CA GLU A 56 -7.39 5.39 0.35
C GLU A 56 -5.99 4.79 0.49
N PHE A 57 -5.76 3.59 -0.03
CA PHE A 57 -4.43 2.98 -0.06
C PHE A 57 -3.41 3.85 -0.80
N VAL A 58 -3.77 4.35 -1.99
CA VAL A 58 -2.92 5.28 -2.76
C VAL A 58 -2.70 6.59 -2.01
N ARG A 59 -3.74 7.16 -1.37
CA ARG A 59 -3.60 8.37 -0.54
C ARG A 59 -2.65 8.15 0.63
N CYS A 60 -2.73 7.00 1.29
CA CYS A 60 -1.84 6.62 2.38
C CYS A 60 -0.39 6.53 1.91
N ILE A 61 -0.11 5.86 0.78
CA ILE A 61 1.25 5.80 0.21
C ILE A 61 1.82 7.20 -0.02
N ARG A 62 1.03 8.09 -0.63
CA ARG A 62 1.47 9.47 -0.95
C ARG A 62 1.76 10.31 0.28
N ARG A 63 1.07 10.06 1.40
CA ARG A 63 1.21 10.79 2.66
C ARG A 63 2.12 10.10 3.67
N PHE A 64 2.64 8.91 3.34
CA PHE A 64 3.41 8.10 4.27
C PHE A 64 4.72 8.81 4.63
N ASP A 65 4.93 9.06 5.92
CA ASP A 65 6.12 9.74 6.43
C ASP A 65 7.29 8.76 6.53
N MET A 66 8.07 8.70 5.45
CA MET A 66 9.25 7.83 5.35
C MET A 66 10.36 8.23 6.33
N GLU A 67 10.53 9.53 6.60
CA GLU A 67 11.57 10.00 7.52
C GLU A 67 11.29 9.56 8.95
N ARG A 68 10.03 9.70 9.39
CA ARG A 68 9.61 9.22 10.71
C ARG A 68 9.76 7.70 10.84
N TYR A 69 9.51 6.95 9.77
CA TYR A 69 9.66 5.51 9.78
C TYR A 69 11.13 5.08 9.90
N ILE A 70 12.02 5.67 9.10
CA ILE A 70 13.46 5.38 9.14
C ILE A 70 14.08 5.79 10.48
N ASN A 71 13.67 6.91 11.06
CA ASN A 71 14.23 7.41 12.32
C ASN A 71 13.76 6.67 13.58
N ARG A 72 12.71 5.83 13.50
CA ARG A 72 12.29 4.97 14.62
C ARG A 72 13.12 3.70 14.77
N GLU A 73 13.84 3.31 13.72
CA GLU A 73 14.68 2.11 13.68
C GLU A 73 16.15 2.40 14.04
N LYS A 74 16.46 3.65 14.43
CA LYS A 74 17.75 4.07 15.01
C LYS A 74 17.64 4.24 16.51
#